data_AF-A0A220SHJ5-F1
#
_entry.id   AF-A0A220SHJ5-F1
#
_cell.length_a   1.000
_cell.length_b   1.000
_cell.length_c   1.000
_cell.angle_alpha   90.00
_cell.angle_beta   90.00
_cell.angle_gamma   90.00
#
_symmetry.space_group_name_H-M   'P 1'
#
loop_
_entity.id
_entity.type
_entity.pdbx_description
1 polymer ?
#
loop_
_entity_poly.entity_id
_entity_poly.type
_entity_poly.pdbx_seq_one_letter_code
_entity_poly.pdbx_strand_id
1 'polypeptide(L)'
;MKIVFEKKVSPAVYVVDPAELKLAEDKTKLEHVYNHKKQKLCLFYPDGSQWNDSKMVASTIIPWTIEWLYHYEIWLITGKWLGGGKHPNSSDYLNKVKSNI
;
A
#
# COMPACT_ATOMS: atom_id res chain seq x y z
N MET A 1 -14.38 0.04 2.27
CA MET A 1 -13.21 -0.84 2.03
C MET A 1 -13.70 -2.22 1.60
N LYS A 2 -12.95 -2.91 0.72
CA LYS A 2 -13.17 -4.31 0.31
C LYS A 2 -11.89 -5.10 0.55
N ILE A 3 -12.02 -6.24 1.22
CA ILE A 3 -10.93 -7.18 1.45
C ILE A 3 -11.25 -8.44 0.65
N VAL A 4 -10.36 -8.82 -0.26
CA VAL A 4 -10.41 -10.10 -0.99
C VAL A 4 -9.39 -11.02 -0.36
N PHE A 5 -9.86 -12.15 0.18
CA PHE A 5 -9.03 -13.12 0.89
C PHE A 5 -9.22 -14.51 0.31
N GLU A 6 -8.11 -15.17 -0.01
CA GLU A 6 -8.05 -16.54 -0.50
C GLU A 6 -6.95 -17.29 0.25
N LYS A 7 -7.17 -18.57 0.53
CA LYS A 7 -6.22 -19.39 1.30
C LYS A 7 -4.86 -19.43 0.57
N LYS A 8 -3.77 -19.24 1.29
CA LYS A 8 -2.38 -19.15 0.75
C LYS A 8 -2.11 -17.99 -0.21
N VAL A 9 -3.03 -17.03 -0.35
CA VAL A 9 -2.84 -15.83 -1.16
C VAL A 9 -2.89 -14.61 -0.27
N SER A 10 -1.93 -13.70 -0.43
CA SER A 10 -1.92 -12.45 0.33
C SER A 10 -3.16 -11.61 0.04
N PRO A 11 -3.84 -11.06 1.07
CA PRO A 11 -5.10 -10.36 0.91
C PRO A 11 -4.92 -9.14 0.00
N ALA A 12 -5.94 -8.88 -0.81
CA ALA A 12 -6.01 -7.67 -1.61
C ALA A 12 -7.04 -6.72 -1.01
N VAL A 13 -6.61 -5.50 -0.73
CA VAL A 13 -7.43 -4.47 -0.08
C VAL A 13 -7.62 -3.29 -1.02
N TYR A 14 -8.87 -2.82 -1.08
CA TYR A 14 -9.31 -1.73 -1.94
C TYR A 14 -10.21 -0.77 -1.17
N VAL A 15 -10.18 0.51 -1.52
CA VAL A 15 -11.22 1.46 -1.13
C VAL A 15 -12.43 1.24 -2.05
N VAL A 16 -13.64 1.33 -1.48
CA VAL A 16 -14.90 1.08 -2.22
C VAL A 16 -15.59 2.39 -2.54
N ASP A 17 -15.53 3.33 -1.60
CA ASP A 17 -16.05 4.67 -1.75
C ASP A 17 -15.03 5.64 -1.14
N PRO A 18 -14.53 6.64 -1.90
CA PRO A 18 -14.75 6.78 -3.35
C PRO A 18 -14.18 5.58 -4.13
N ALA A 19 -14.76 5.28 -5.30
CA ALA A 19 -14.29 4.18 -6.16
C ALA A 19 -12.90 4.48 -6.76
N GLU A 20 -12.58 5.76 -6.99
CA GLU A 20 -11.26 6.22 -7.39
C GLU A 20 -10.73 7.22 -6.36
N LEU A 21 -9.59 6.88 -5.76
CA LEU A 21 -8.89 7.75 -4.81
C LEU A 21 -8.29 8.96 -5.53
N LYS A 22 -8.48 10.13 -4.93
CA LYS A 22 -7.88 11.39 -5.36
C LYS A 22 -6.38 11.38 -5.14
N LEU A 23 -5.68 12.16 -5.95
CA LEU A 23 -4.28 12.49 -5.75
C LEU A 23 -4.18 13.80 -4.95
N ALA A 24 -3.16 13.90 -4.09
CA ALA A 24 -2.80 15.17 -3.48
C ALA A 24 -2.32 16.17 -4.56
N GLU A 25 -2.37 17.45 -4.23
CA GLU A 25 -1.90 18.53 -5.11
C GLU A 25 -0.45 18.26 -5.58
N ASP A 26 -0.20 18.51 -6.85
CA ASP A 26 1.07 18.26 -7.54
C ASP A 26 1.60 16.81 -7.51
N LYS A 27 0.74 15.83 -7.20
CA LYS A 27 1.08 14.40 -7.28
C LYS A 27 0.50 13.75 -8.52
N THR A 28 1.29 12.85 -9.11
CA THR A 28 0.92 12.07 -10.30
C THR A 28 0.61 10.60 -9.98
N LYS A 29 0.82 10.17 -8.74
CA LYS A 29 0.61 8.79 -8.28
C LYS A 29 0.22 8.74 -6.81
N LEU A 30 -0.56 7.73 -6.45
CA LEU A 30 -0.85 7.38 -5.05
C LEU A 30 0.40 6.86 -4.35
N GLU A 31 0.55 7.18 -3.08
CA GLU A 31 1.56 6.58 -2.22
C GLU A 31 1.10 5.20 -1.76
N HIS A 32 2.06 4.29 -1.54
CA HIS A 32 1.80 2.97 -0.94
C HIS A 32 0.63 2.18 -1.57
N VAL A 33 0.67 2.00 -2.89
CA VAL A 33 -0.17 1.02 -3.60
C VAL A 33 0.70 0.04 -4.38
N TYR A 34 0.34 -1.24 -4.38
CA TYR A 34 1.03 -2.25 -5.21
C TYR A 34 0.72 -2.09 -6.71
N ASN A 35 -0.44 -1.50 -7.02
CA ASN A 35 -0.86 -1.28 -8.39
C ASN A 35 -1.69 0.02 -8.46
N HIS A 36 -1.19 1.02 -9.17
CA HIS A 36 -1.84 2.32 -9.28
C HIS A 36 -3.18 2.26 -10.03
N LYS A 37 -3.29 1.46 -11.10
CA LYS A 37 -4.51 1.35 -11.90
C LYS A 37 -5.66 0.70 -11.11
N LYS A 38 -5.35 -0.36 -10.36
CA LYS A 38 -6.33 -1.09 -9.53
C LYS A 38 -6.48 -0.49 -8.12
N GLN A 39 -5.63 0.45 -7.73
CA GLN A 39 -5.54 1.02 -6.39
C GLN A 39 -5.47 -0.05 -5.27
N LYS A 40 -4.69 -1.11 -5.51
CA LYS A 40 -4.46 -2.17 -4.50
C LYS A 40 -3.52 -1.63 -3.40
N LEU A 41 -4.01 -1.50 -2.18
CA LEU A 41 -3.23 -0.91 -1.07
C LEU A 41 -2.00 -1.75 -0.71
N CYS A 42 -0.89 -1.07 -0.42
CA CYS A 42 0.35 -1.66 0.09
C CYS A 42 0.36 -1.62 1.62
N LEU A 43 -0.06 -2.72 2.25
CA LEU A 43 -0.19 -2.81 3.71
C LEU A 43 0.93 -3.62 4.40
N PHE A 44 1.72 -4.37 3.63
CA PHE A 44 2.78 -5.23 4.15
C PHE A 44 3.86 -5.52 3.09
N TYR A 45 4.98 -6.10 3.47
CA TYR A 45 5.98 -6.52 2.48
C TYR A 45 5.52 -7.76 1.69
N PRO A 46 5.69 -7.78 0.36
CA PRO A 46 5.31 -8.92 -0.46
C PRO A 46 6.21 -10.16 -0.24
N ASP A 47 7.31 -10.02 0.51
CA ASP A 47 8.22 -11.11 0.87
C ASP A 47 7.66 -12.08 1.91
N GLY A 48 6.45 -11.82 2.43
CA GLY A 48 5.78 -12.70 3.40
C GLY A 48 6.32 -12.60 4.83
N SER A 49 7.23 -11.66 5.11
CA SER A 49 7.82 -11.49 6.44
C SER A 49 6.82 -11.00 7.50
N GLN A 50 5.85 -10.18 7.09
CA GLN A 50 4.90 -9.54 8.01
C GLN A 50 3.54 -10.24 8.08
N TRP A 51 3.15 -10.92 7.01
CA TRP A 51 1.82 -11.50 6.86
C TRP A 51 1.88 -12.94 6.35
N ASN A 52 1.06 -13.80 6.95
CA ASN A 52 0.76 -15.15 6.48
C ASN A 52 -0.72 -15.47 6.73
N ASP A 53 -1.21 -16.58 6.17
CA ASP A 53 -2.63 -16.95 6.19
C ASP A 53 -3.16 -17.46 7.54
N SER A 54 -2.30 -17.59 8.57
CA SER A 54 -2.72 -17.90 9.94
C SER A 54 -3.04 -16.66 10.78
N LYS A 55 -2.66 -15.46 10.31
CA LYS A 55 -2.97 -14.20 11.00
C LYS A 55 -4.41 -13.76 10.74
N MET A 56 -5.09 -13.33 11.80
CA MET A 56 -6.45 -12.81 11.67
C MET A 56 -6.46 -11.49 10.90
N VAL A 57 -7.35 -11.39 9.92
CA VAL A 57 -7.62 -10.15 9.16
C VAL A 57 -7.97 -9.00 10.11
N ALA A 58 -8.77 -9.29 11.15
CA ALA A 58 -9.21 -8.30 12.13
C ALA A 58 -8.06 -7.69 12.96
N SER A 59 -6.98 -8.43 13.21
CA SER A 59 -5.86 -7.97 14.03
C SER A 59 -4.66 -7.49 13.20
N THR A 60 -4.73 -7.55 11.87
CA THR A 60 -3.62 -7.19 10.97
C THR A 60 -4.10 -6.25 9.87
N ILE A 61 -4.84 -6.80 8.90
CA ILE A 61 -5.27 -6.08 7.70
C ILE A 61 -6.19 -4.91 8.03
N ILE A 62 -7.14 -5.08 8.97
CA ILE A 62 -8.04 -3.99 9.35
C ILE A 62 -7.25 -2.83 9.99
N PRO A 63 -6.46 -3.03 11.06
CA PRO A 63 -5.61 -1.97 11.63
C PRO A 63 -4.68 -1.30 10.60
N TRP A 64 -3.98 -2.07 9.76
CA TRP A 64 -3.09 -1.49 8.75
C TRP A 64 -3.84 -0.69 7.68
N THR A 65 -5.06 -1.11 7.32
CA THR A 65 -5.89 -0.34 6.39
C THR A 65 -6.32 0.99 7.02
N ILE A 66 -6.66 0.99 8.31
CA ILE A 66 -7.02 2.22 9.05
C ILE A 66 -5.82 3.17 9.09
N GLU A 67 -4.63 2.65 9.42
CA GLU A 67 -3.38 3.44 9.42
C GLU A 67 -3.09 4.03 8.04
N TRP A 68 -3.20 3.22 6.98
CA TRP A 68 -3.01 3.68 5.61
C TRP A 68 -4.00 4.81 5.25
N LEU A 69 -5.28 4.64 5.58
CA LEU A 69 -6.32 5.64 5.30
C LEU A 69 -6.07 6.94 6.08
N TYR A 70 -5.65 6.84 7.34
CA TYR A 70 -5.29 8.00 8.15
C TYR A 70 -4.16 8.82 7.51
N HIS A 71 -3.09 8.15 7.05
CA HIS A 71 -1.98 8.82 6.38
C HIS A 71 -2.34 9.30 4.97
N TYR A 72 -3.25 8.63 4.27
CA TYR A 72 -3.79 9.08 3.00
C TYR A 72 -4.51 10.42 3.12
N GLU A 73 -5.38 10.59 4.12
CA GLU A 73 -6.08 11.87 4.35
C GLU A 73 -5.10 13.02 4.64
N ILE A 74 -4.07 12.76 5.46
CA ILE A 74 -3.02 13.75 5.73
C ILE A 74 -2.20 14.04 4.46
N TRP A 75 -1.92 13.02 3.66
CA TRP A 75 -1.19 13.17 2.40
C TRP A 75 -1.98 14.01 1.39
N LEU A 76 -3.30 13.86 1.31
CA LEU A 76 -4.15 14.71 0.47
C LEU A 76 -4.01 16.19 0.82
N ILE A 77 -3.86 16.51 2.11
CA ILE A 77 -3.74 17.90 2.62
C ILE A 77 -2.32 18.44 2.44
N THR A 78 -1.30 17.64 2.75
CA THR A 78 0.08 18.11 2.91
C THR A 78 0.99 17.79 1.73
N GLY A 79 0.59 16.88 0.85
CA GLY A 79 1.43 16.30 -0.19
C GLY A 79 2.62 15.48 0.33
N LYS A 80 2.69 15.21 1.64
CA LYS A 80 3.78 14.46 2.29
C LYS A 80 3.22 13.17 2.89
N TRP A 81 3.81 12.04 2.52
CA TRP A 81 3.44 10.77 3.12
C TRP A 81 4.11 10.65 4.49
N LEU A 82 3.30 10.49 5.53
CA LEU A 82 3.78 10.37 6.92
C LEU A 82 3.56 8.95 7.49
N GLY A 83 3.10 8.01 6.65
CA GLY A 83 2.94 6.62 7.04
C GLY A 83 4.27 5.87 7.03
N GLY A 84 4.27 4.70 7.67
CA GLY A 84 5.40 3.79 7.65
C GLY A 84 5.58 3.04 6.33
N GLY A 85 6.55 2.13 6.34
CA GLY A 85 6.87 1.23 5.22
C GLY A 85 8.03 1.72 4.36
N LYS A 86 8.62 0.80 3.59
CA LYS A 86 9.74 1.14 2.69
C LYS A 86 9.17 1.68 1.39
N HIS A 87 9.39 2.97 1.16
CA HIS A 87 9.40 3.50 -0.19
C HIS A 87 10.58 2.82 -0.91
N PRO A 88 10.41 2.32 -2.14
CA PRO A 88 11.58 1.96 -2.94
C PRO A 88 12.43 3.22 -3.07
N ASN A 89 13.56 3.26 -2.36
CA ASN A 89 14.53 4.32 -2.55
C ASN A 89 14.92 4.28 -4.03
N SER A 90 14.95 5.45 -4.68
CA SER A 90 15.37 5.57 -6.07
C SER A 90 16.75 4.93 -6.31
N SER A 91 17.62 4.95 -5.30
CA SER A 91 18.91 4.25 -5.28
C SER A 91 18.79 2.73 -5.40
N ASP A 92 17.85 2.10 -4.71
CA ASP A 92 17.69 0.64 -4.70
C ASP A 92 17.15 0.14 -6.04
N TYR A 93 16.28 0.92 -6.69
CA TYR A 93 15.80 0.65 -8.04
C TYR A 93 16.95 0.76 -9.07
N LEU A 94 17.76 1.82 -8.99
CA LEU A 94 18.91 2.01 -9.88
C LEU A 94 19.98 0.93 -9.68
N ASN A 95 20.22 0.51 -8.43
CA ASN A 95 21.19 -0.55 -8.13
C ASN A 95 20.71 -1.92 -8.63
N LYS A 96 19.42 -2.22 -8.53
CA LYS A 96 18.84 -3.47 -9.05
C LYS A 96 18.80 -3.53 -10.58
N VAL A 97 18.67 -2.39 -11.26
CA VAL A 97 18.79 -2.32 -12.73
C VAL A 97 20.25 -2.54 -13.16
N LYS A 98 21.21 -1.93 -12.46
CA LYS A 98 22.65 -2.09 -12.76
C LYS A 98 23.18 -3.50 -12.49
N SER A 99 22.62 -4.25 -11.55
CA SER A 99 23.05 -5.62 -11.26
C SER A 99 22.53 -6.66 -12.26
N ASN A 100 21.61 -6.28 -13.16
CA ASN A 100 20.98 -7.16 -14.15
C ASN A 100 21.45 -6.86 -15.59
N ILE A 101 22.54 -6.11 -15.73
CA ILE A 101 23.21 -5.80 -17.00
C ILE A 101 24.66 -6.26 -16.89
#